data_AF-A0A4Y9F004-F1
#
_entry.id   AF-A0A4Y9F004-F1
#
_cell.length_a   1.000
_cell.length_b   1.000
_cell.length_c   1.000
_cell.angle_alpha   90.00
_cell.angle_beta   90.00
_cell.angle_gamma   90.00
#
_symmetry.space_group_name_H-M   'P 1'
#
loop_
_entity.id
_entity.type
_entity.pdbx_description
1 polymer ?
#
loop_
_entity_poly.entity_id
_entity_poly.type
_entity_poly.pdbx_seq_one_letter_code
_entity_poly.pdbx_strand_id
1 'polypeptide(L)'
;MGIVRQGAKWTVRAVLLKIVGPILIPLLALVLFLAGVMSLSFIAGYNDWEANRAELASSRSCKSPVVADSGDSSTVNVPEEYREAVDKAAEESGIPAQIIAAQIAAESNWNPNAVSPAGAKGLTQFIPSTWEHYAPGEDPFDPFASIAAQGRMMKDMRQMMGDLAGGDAQKEIELALAAYNAGPGAVLQFGGIPPYPETQNYVKKIMGTSQMSYSKGCSQVGTKAWDGDLGTGEWTSPCPGCVKTSGYEARTAAGQIDAVNGGFHWGLDLATPGAGYSPGVEIVAPTKLRVVEYETVSGCILAYQVDPPEFGFMFCHLHEHYAEPGMVLERGDVIGIEGGTGYSAKNYFATHLHIEMFKPGHKIENYNWWSDRSGNLDPEPILIEKGAL
;
A
#
# COMPACT_ATOMS: atom_id res chain seq x y z
N MET A 1 65.81 -72.04 -8.86
CA MET A 1 64.90 -72.44 -7.77
C MET A 1 64.04 -71.23 -7.46
N GLY A 2 62.80 -71.21 -7.95
CA GLY A 2 61.90 -70.07 -7.78
C GLY A 2 61.11 -70.17 -6.48
N ILE A 3 60.86 -69.03 -5.84
CA ILE A 3 59.64 -68.81 -5.06
C ILE A 3 59.10 -67.44 -5.46
N VAL A 4 58.00 -67.49 -6.20
CA VAL A 4 57.08 -66.39 -6.46
C VAL A 4 56.27 -66.14 -5.18
N ARG A 5 56.16 -64.89 -4.72
CA ARG A 5 54.99 -64.44 -3.96
C ARG A 5 54.31 -63.32 -4.74
N GLN A 6 53.09 -63.62 -5.16
CA GLN A 6 52.21 -62.77 -5.95
C GLN A 6 51.79 -61.54 -5.14
N GLY A 7 52.08 -60.34 -5.65
CA GLY A 7 51.44 -59.11 -5.19
C GLY A 7 50.07 -58.99 -5.83
N ALA A 8 49.02 -58.99 -5.02
CA ALA A 8 47.65 -58.73 -5.47
C ALA A 8 47.55 -57.30 -6.03
N LYS A 9 47.51 -57.17 -7.36
CA LYS A 9 47.18 -55.92 -8.03
C LYS A 9 45.66 -55.71 -7.91
N TRP A 10 45.25 -54.98 -6.89
CA TRP A 10 43.89 -54.42 -6.85
C TRP A 10 43.79 -53.37 -7.94
N THR A 11 43.00 -53.63 -8.98
CA THR A 11 42.71 -52.63 -10.00
C THR A 11 41.91 -51.50 -9.37
N VAL A 12 42.19 -50.24 -9.76
CA VAL A 12 41.54 -49.02 -9.27
C VAL A 12 40.00 -49.12 -9.30
N ARG A 13 39.45 -49.89 -10.25
CA ARG A 13 38.01 -50.22 -10.35
C ARG A 13 37.45 -50.94 -9.12
N ALA A 14 38.22 -51.82 -8.47
CA ALA A 14 37.75 -52.57 -7.29
C ALA A 14 37.70 -51.71 -6.01
N VAL A 15 38.54 -50.68 -5.92
CA VAL A 15 38.57 -49.71 -4.81
C VAL A 15 37.38 -48.76 -4.88
N LEU A 16 37.05 -48.27 -6.08
CA LEU A 16 35.89 -47.40 -6.32
C LEU A 16 34.55 -48.11 -5.99
N LEU A 17 34.38 -49.38 -6.34
CA LEU A 17 33.11 -50.09 -6.10
C LEU A 17 32.94 -50.58 -4.65
N LYS A 18 34.01 -50.94 -3.93
CA LYS A 18 33.90 -51.51 -2.57
C LYS A 18 33.96 -50.49 -1.43
N ILE A 19 34.55 -49.32 -1.64
CA ILE A 19 34.73 -48.32 -0.57
C ILE A 19 33.81 -47.10 -0.78
N VAL A 20 33.69 -46.63 -2.02
CA VAL A 20 32.97 -45.39 -2.33
C VAL A 20 31.45 -45.62 -2.49
N GLY A 21 31.06 -46.78 -3.03
CA GLY A 21 29.65 -47.20 -3.15
C GLY A 21 28.85 -47.21 -1.84
N PRO A 22 29.28 -47.90 -0.76
CA PRO A 22 28.53 -47.98 0.49
C PRO A 22 28.46 -46.65 1.27
N ILE A 23 29.24 -45.63 0.88
CA ILE A 23 29.16 -44.28 1.48
C ILE A 23 28.28 -43.37 0.63
N LEU A 24 28.42 -43.36 -0.70
CA LEU A 24 27.65 -42.48 -1.58
C LEU A 24 26.16 -42.85 -1.67
N ILE A 25 25.83 -44.13 -1.64
CA ILE A 25 24.43 -44.59 -1.74
C ILE A 25 23.56 -44.09 -0.57
N PRO A 26 23.95 -44.26 0.71
CA PRO A 26 23.16 -43.73 1.82
C PRO A 26 23.17 -42.20 1.86
N LEU A 27 24.22 -41.53 1.38
CA LEU A 27 24.30 -40.07 1.33
C LEU A 27 23.35 -39.50 0.27
N LEU A 28 23.26 -40.13 -0.90
CA LEU A 28 22.31 -39.76 -1.95
C LEU A 28 20.86 -40.02 -1.51
N ALA A 29 20.62 -41.15 -0.82
CA ALA A 29 19.31 -41.46 -0.24
C ALA A 29 18.90 -40.44 0.83
N LEU A 30 19.84 -39.98 1.67
CA LEU A 30 19.59 -38.94 2.67
C LEU A 30 19.29 -37.58 2.02
N VAL A 31 20.02 -37.19 0.98
CA VAL A 31 19.75 -35.95 0.23
C VAL A 31 18.38 -35.97 -0.43
N LEU A 32 17.99 -37.09 -1.06
CA LEU A 32 16.67 -37.26 -1.67
C LEU A 32 15.56 -37.27 -0.61
N PHE A 33 15.80 -37.90 0.54
CA PHE A 33 14.86 -37.90 1.67
C PHE A 33 14.66 -36.48 2.23
N LEU A 34 15.75 -35.74 2.48
CA LEU A 34 15.68 -34.35 2.96
C LEU A 34 15.01 -33.43 1.94
N ALA A 35 15.28 -33.59 0.64
CA ALA A 35 14.59 -32.86 -0.41
C ALA A 35 13.08 -33.16 -0.44
N GLY A 36 12.69 -34.42 -0.22
CA GLY A 36 11.29 -34.84 -0.13
C GLY A 36 10.56 -34.32 1.11
N VAL A 37 11.23 -34.26 2.27
CA VAL A 37 10.65 -33.71 3.51
C VAL A 37 10.50 -32.18 3.40
N MET A 38 11.46 -31.49 2.77
CA MET A 38 11.34 -30.06 2.52
C MET A 38 10.23 -29.74 1.51
N SER A 39 10.05 -30.53 0.46
CA SER A 39 8.97 -30.31 -0.51
C SER A 39 7.58 -30.58 0.08
N LEU A 40 7.42 -31.59 0.93
CA LEU A 40 6.16 -31.85 1.65
C LEU A 40 5.81 -30.74 2.65
N SER A 41 6.82 -30.20 3.36
CA SER A 41 6.63 -29.05 4.27
C SER A 41 6.27 -27.77 3.50
N PHE A 42 6.81 -27.60 2.29
CA PHE A 42 6.46 -26.52 1.37
C PHE A 42 5.02 -26.64 0.85
N ILE A 43 4.58 -27.85 0.47
CA ILE A 43 3.21 -28.08 -0.05
C ILE A 43 2.16 -27.93 1.07
N ALA A 44 2.45 -28.42 2.29
CA ALA A 44 1.57 -28.22 3.43
C ALA A 44 1.46 -26.74 3.83
N GLY A 45 2.59 -26.02 3.87
CA GLY A 45 2.61 -24.57 4.09
C GLY A 45 1.92 -23.77 2.97
N TYR A 46 2.01 -24.23 1.72
CA TYR A 46 1.33 -23.62 0.57
C TYR A 46 -0.21 -23.78 0.64
N ASN A 47 -0.70 -24.96 1.04
CA ASN A 47 -2.13 -25.22 1.16
C ASN A 47 -2.77 -24.50 2.37
N ASP A 48 -2.07 -24.41 3.51
CA ASP A 48 -2.49 -23.61 4.65
C ASP A 48 -2.43 -22.10 4.33
N TRP A 49 -1.51 -21.68 3.46
CA TRP A 49 -1.43 -20.30 2.97
C TRP A 49 -2.58 -19.95 2.01
N GLU A 50 -2.95 -20.84 1.08
CA GLU A 50 -4.10 -20.69 0.17
C GLU A 50 -5.45 -20.59 0.93
N ALA A 51 -5.66 -21.45 1.93
CA ALA A 51 -6.89 -21.45 2.73
C ALA A 51 -6.99 -20.19 3.61
N ASN A 52 -5.90 -19.78 4.26
CA ASN A 52 -5.84 -18.50 4.99
C ASN A 52 -5.99 -17.30 4.05
N ARG A 53 -5.50 -17.36 2.81
CA ARG A 53 -5.67 -16.30 1.79
C ARG A 53 -7.12 -16.12 1.39
N ALA A 54 -7.90 -17.19 1.22
CA ALA A 54 -9.33 -17.10 0.91
C ALA A 54 -10.14 -16.50 2.09
N GLU A 55 -9.80 -16.86 3.32
CA GLU A 55 -10.46 -16.32 4.52
C GLU A 55 -10.04 -14.86 4.82
N LEU A 56 -8.77 -14.51 4.61
CA LEU A 56 -8.23 -13.13 4.66
C LEU A 56 -8.75 -12.26 3.51
N ALA A 57 -8.91 -12.79 2.31
CA ALA A 57 -9.51 -12.08 1.18
C ALA A 57 -11.02 -11.83 1.40
N SER A 58 -11.75 -12.78 2.00
CA SER A 58 -13.17 -12.57 2.33
C SER A 58 -13.40 -11.65 3.54
N SER A 59 -12.43 -11.55 4.45
CA SER A 59 -12.49 -10.67 5.63
C SER A 59 -11.90 -9.26 5.40
N ARG A 60 -11.18 -9.04 4.30
CA ARG A 60 -10.55 -7.76 3.91
C ARG A 60 -11.08 -7.17 2.61
N SER A 61 -12.11 -7.78 2.02
CA SER A 61 -12.95 -7.11 1.04
C SER A 61 -13.69 -5.96 1.73
N CYS A 62 -13.75 -4.78 1.10
CA CYS A 62 -14.65 -3.71 1.51
C CYS A 62 -16.05 -4.29 1.76
N LYS A 63 -16.46 -4.42 3.03
CA LYS A 63 -17.86 -4.67 3.33
C LYS A 63 -18.60 -3.37 3.00
N SER A 64 -19.19 -3.32 1.81
CA SER A 64 -20.10 -2.25 1.43
C SER A 64 -21.13 -2.09 2.55
N PRO A 65 -21.23 -0.92 3.21
CA PRO A 65 -22.31 -0.72 4.16
C PRO A 65 -23.60 -0.72 3.35
N VAL A 66 -24.52 -1.61 3.73
CA VAL A 66 -25.91 -1.57 3.29
C VAL A 66 -26.40 -0.14 3.53
N VAL A 67 -26.72 0.55 2.45
CA VAL A 67 -27.17 1.94 2.44
C VAL A 67 -28.31 2.10 3.43
N ALA A 68 -28.06 2.82 4.52
CA ALA A 68 -29.07 3.53 5.27
C ALA A 68 -28.69 5.01 5.20
N ASP A 69 -29.45 5.71 4.38
CA ASP A 69 -29.48 7.16 4.21
C ASP A 69 -29.58 7.87 5.57
N SER A 70 -28.48 8.47 6.03
CA SER A 70 -28.50 9.59 6.97
C SER A 70 -27.10 10.18 7.16
N GLY A 71 -26.90 11.43 6.71
CA GLY A 71 -25.89 12.35 7.24
C GLY A 71 -24.45 12.12 6.80
N ASP A 72 -23.94 13.09 6.03
CA ASP A 72 -22.55 13.21 5.60
C ASP A 72 -21.57 13.04 6.79
N SER A 73 -20.89 11.89 6.86
CA SER A 73 -19.74 11.71 7.75
C SER A 73 -18.63 10.92 7.04
N SER A 74 -17.40 11.37 7.29
CA SER A 74 -16.26 11.36 6.37
C SER A 74 -15.33 10.14 6.49
N THR A 75 -15.61 9.16 7.35
CA THR A 75 -14.68 8.05 7.62
C THR A 75 -15.41 6.72 7.83
N VAL A 76 -15.10 5.73 6.99
CA VAL A 76 -15.61 4.36 7.17
C VAL A 76 -14.94 3.79 8.43
N ASN A 77 -15.67 3.07 9.29
CA ASN A 77 -15.17 2.43 10.52
C ASN A 77 -14.75 3.31 11.73
N VAL A 78 -15.02 4.62 11.75
CA VAL A 78 -14.98 5.39 13.01
C VAL A 78 -16.27 5.13 13.82
N PRO A 79 -16.20 4.83 15.14
CA PRO A 79 -17.39 4.75 15.98
C PRO A 79 -18.24 6.02 15.84
N GLU A 80 -19.54 5.87 15.63
CA GLU A 80 -20.46 6.96 15.27
C GLU A 80 -20.34 8.15 16.22
N GLU A 81 -20.25 7.87 17.51
CA GLU A 81 -20.14 8.84 18.59
C GLU A 81 -18.87 9.70 18.54
N TYR A 82 -17.82 9.27 17.84
CA TYR A 82 -16.52 9.96 17.77
C TYR A 82 -16.28 10.68 16.45
N ARG A 83 -17.13 10.48 15.43
CA ARG A 83 -16.92 11.03 14.08
C ARG A 83 -16.72 12.54 14.07
N GLU A 84 -17.63 13.28 14.70
CA GLU A 84 -17.53 14.74 14.79
C GLU A 84 -16.26 15.19 15.54
N ALA A 85 -15.84 14.44 16.56
CA ALA A 85 -14.62 14.74 17.30
C ALA A 85 -13.37 14.52 16.45
N VAL A 86 -13.35 13.44 15.65
CA VAL A 86 -12.27 13.12 14.71
C VAL A 86 -12.20 14.17 13.61
N ASP A 87 -13.34 14.60 13.06
CA ASP A 87 -13.39 15.67 12.06
C ASP A 87 -12.81 16.97 12.62
N LYS A 88 -13.19 17.37 13.83
CA LYS A 88 -12.62 18.56 14.50
C LYS A 88 -11.12 18.43 14.76
N ALA A 89 -10.65 17.24 15.14
CA ALA A 89 -9.22 16.99 15.36
C ALA A 89 -8.42 17.03 14.04
N ALA A 90 -9.02 16.56 12.95
CA ALA A 90 -8.46 16.67 11.61
C ALA A 90 -8.36 18.13 11.16
N GLU A 91 -9.42 18.91 11.36
CA GLU A 91 -9.43 20.36 11.08
C GLU A 91 -8.37 21.11 11.90
N GLU A 92 -8.26 20.83 13.21
CA GLU A 92 -7.29 21.48 14.10
C GLU A 92 -5.85 21.19 13.68
N SER A 93 -5.56 19.95 13.26
CA SER A 93 -4.22 19.50 12.88
C SER A 93 -3.85 19.82 11.43
N GLY A 94 -4.85 19.95 10.55
CA GLY A 94 -4.64 19.89 9.12
C GLY A 94 -4.06 18.55 8.67
N ILE A 95 -4.40 17.46 9.37
CA ILE A 95 -4.07 16.07 9.02
C ILE A 95 -5.37 15.33 8.68
N PRO A 96 -5.36 14.35 7.77
CA PRO A 96 -6.59 13.73 7.29
C PRO A 96 -7.34 13.01 8.42
N ALA A 97 -8.68 13.13 8.45
CA ALA A 97 -9.52 12.43 9.44
C ALA A 97 -9.29 10.91 9.46
N GLN A 98 -9.05 10.30 8.29
CA GLN A 98 -8.72 8.88 8.21
C GLN A 98 -7.36 8.53 8.84
N ILE A 99 -6.39 9.44 8.83
CA ILE A 99 -5.09 9.27 9.48
C ILE A 99 -5.26 9.45 10.99
N ILE A 100 -6.01 10.46 11.43
CA ILE A 100 -6.34 10.64 12.86
C ILE A 100 -7.05 9.41 13.42
N ALA A 101 -8.05 8.91 12.69
CA ALA A 101 -8.79 7.69 13.03
C ALA A 101 -7.89 6.45 13.06
N ALA A 102 -7.06 6.24 12.03
CA ALA A 102 -6.11 5.14 11.98
C ALA A 102 -5.07 5.22 13.09
N GLN A 103 -4.67 6.43 13.49
CA GLN A 103 -3.78 6.67 14.61
C GLN A 103 -4.44 6.31 15.93
N ILE A 104 -5.66 6.77 16.21
CA ILE A 104 -6.43 6.36 17.41
C ILE A 104 -6.57 4.83 17.47
N ALA A 105 -6.86 4.20 16.33
CA ALA A 105 -6.94 2.76 16.23
C ALA A 105 -5.58 2.08 16.51
N ALA A 106 -4.48 2.68 16.07
CA ALA A 106 -3.14 2.17 16.34
C ALA A 106 -2.75 2.29 17.82
N GLU A 107 -3.20 3.35 18.50
CA GLU A 107 -2.93 3.62 19.91
C GLU A 107 -3.73 2.71 20.85
N SER A 108 -5.05 2.66 20.69
CA SER A 108 -5.94 2.03 21.66
C SER A 108 -6.94 1.05 21.06
N ASN A 109 -6.98 0.95 19.72
CA ASN A 109 -8.06 0.28 19.00
C ASN A 109 -9.45 0.75 19.46
N TRP A 110 -9.60 2.07 19.62
CA TRP A 110 -10.83 2.73 20.09
C TRP A 110 -11.27 2.36 21.52
N ASN A 111 -10.36 1.88 22.36
CA ASN A 111 -10.65 1.60 23.77
C ASN A 111 -10.40 2.85 24.64
N PRO A 112 -11.45 3.57 25.10
CA PRO A 112 -11.27 4.77 25.92
C PRO A 112 -10.70 4.48 27.30
N ASN A 113 -10.68 3.22 27.74
CA ASN A 113 -10.14 2.79 29.04
C ASN A 113 -8.73 2.18 28.94
N ALA A 114 -8.07 2.29 27.79
CA ALA A 114 -6.75 1.71 27.58
C ALA A 114 -5.70 2.34 28.50
N VAL A 115 -4.84 1.51 29.12
CA VAL A 115 -3.72 1.94 29.95
C VAL A 115 -2.48 1.14 29.58
N SER A 116 -1.39 1.81 29.20
CA SER A 116 -0.12 1.16 28.91
C SER A 116 0.76 0.98 30.15
N PRO A 117 1.77 0.08 30.11
CA PRO A 117 2.78 -0.03 31.17
C PRO A 117 3.57 1.26 31.43
N ALA A 118 3.68 2.14 30.43
CA ALA A 118 4.34 3.45 30.55
C ALA A 118 3.41 4.53 31.16
N GLY A 119 2.17 4.17 31.50
CA GLY A 119 1.17 5.09 32.06
C GLY A 119 0.45 5.93 31.01
N ALA A 120 0.55 5.56 29.73
CA ALA A 120 -0.27 6.14 28.68
C ALA A 120 -1.74 5.77 28.89
N LYS A 121 -2.67 6.70 28.63
CA LYS A 121 -4.09 6.53 28.94
C LYS A 121 -5.00 6.94 27.78
N GLY A 122 -6.17 6.33 27.73
CA GLY A 122 -7.27 6.75 26.86
C GLY A 122 -7.09 6.37 25.39
N LEU A 123 -7.89 7.02 24.54
CA LEU A 123 -7.90 6.75 23.11
C LEU A 123 -6.55 7.02 22.45
N THR A 124 -5.85 8.05 22.91
CA THR A 124 -4.66 8.61 22.24
C THR A 124 -3.35 8.19 22.89
N GLN A 125 -3.43 7.41 23.99
CA GLN A 125 -2.27 6.87 24.71
C GLN A 125 -1.22 7.94 25.05
N PHE A 126 -1.67 9.11 25.48
CA PHE A 126 -0.78 10.12 26.03
C PHE A 126 -0.25 9.71 27.41
N ILE A 127 1.07 9.78 27.57
CA ILE A 127 1.71 9.71 28.90
C ILE A 127 1.38 10.98 29.70
N PRO A 128 1.48 10.97 31.04
CA PRO A 128 1.03 12.08 31.88
C PRO A 128 1.64 13.45 31.52
N SER A 129 2.92 13.50 31.17
CA SER A 129 3.58 14.75 30.78
C SER A 129 3.04 15.33 29.47
N THR A 130 2.67 14.47 28.52
CA THR A 130 2.06 14.87 27.25
C THR A 130 0.63 15.32 27.47
N TRP A 131 -0.12 14.61 28.32
CA TRP A 131 -1.49 14.97 28.68
C TRP A 131 -1.57 16.36 29.32
N GLU A 132 -0.69 16.65 30.28
CA GLU A 132 -0.64 17.96 30.95
C GLU A 132 -0.36 19.11 29.98
N HIS A 133 0.33 18.84 28.87
CA HIS A 133 0.60 19.86 27.85
C HIS A 133 -0.62 20.13 26.96
N TYR A 134 -1.28 19.07 26.50
CA TYR A 134 -2.32 19.19 25.48
C TYR A 134 -3.75 19.23 26.02
N ALA A 135 -4.02 18.75 27.23
CA ALA A 135 -5.35 18.77 27.86
C ALA A 135 -5.24 18.93 29.40
N PRO A 136 -4.61 20.01 29.89
CA PRO A 136 -4.43 20.22 31.32
C PRO A 136 -5.77 20.29 32.07
N GLY A 137 -5.89 19.52 33.15
CA GLY A 137 -7.09 19.49 33.99
C GLY A 137 -8.26 18.63 33.47
N GLU A 138 -8.14 18.05 32.27
CA GLU A 138 -9.15 17.13 31.72
C GLU A 138 -8.86 15.66 32.08
N ASP A 139 -9.87 14.80 31.93
CA ASP A 139 -9.73 13.35 32.15
C ASP A 139 -9.12 12.66 30.92
N PRO A 140 -7.95 11.99 31.02
CA PRO A 140 -7.39 11.22 29.90
C PRO A 140 -8.25 10.05 29.44
N PHE A 141 -9.24 9.61 30.23
CA PHE A 141 -10.21 8.60 29.83
C PHE A 141 -11.46 9.18 29.15
N ASP A 142 -11.63 10.51 29.11
CA ASP A 142 -12.67 11.14 28.30
C ASP A 142 -12.28 11.07 26.82
N PRO A 143 -13.02 10.30 25.99
CA PRO A 143 -12.68 10.14 24.58
C PRO A 143 -12.71 11.47 23.81
N PHE A 144 -13.59 12.40 24.16
CA PHE A 144 -13.70 13.68 23.43
C PHE A 144 -12.52 14.60 23.73
N ALA A 145 -12.15 14.73 25.01
CA ALA A 145 -10.96 15.46 25.42
C ALA A 145 -9.70 14.83 24.81
N SER A 146 -9.62 13.50 24.78
CA SER A 146 -8.49 12.74 24.23
C SER A 146 -8.31 13.00 22.74
N ILE A 147 -9.37 12.87 21.93
CA ILE A 147 -9.33 13.14 20.49
C ILE A 147 -8.96 14.60 20.19
N ALA A 148 -9.53 15.55 20.93
CA ALA A 148 -9.19 16.96 20.77
C ALA A 148 -7.72 17.25 21.12
N ALA A 149 -7.17 16.57 22.12
CA ALA A 149 -5.77 16.69 22.51
C ALA A 149 -4.82 16.13 21.44
N GLN A 150 -5.18 15.02 20.78
CA GLN A 150 -4.44 14.50 19.63
C GLN A 150 -4.45 15.47 18.46
N GLY A 151 -5.58 16.11 18.15
CA GLY A 151 -5.63 17.16 17.12
C GLY A 151 -4.62 18.28 17.37
N ARG A 152 -4.56 18.80 18.60
CA ARG A 152 -3.57 19.82 19.01
C ARG A 152 -2.13 19.32 18.90
N MET A 153 -1.83 18.11 19.38
CA MET A 153 -0.48 17.56 19.27
C MET A 153 -0.06 17.33 17.83
N MET A 154 -0.93 16.78 17.01
CA MET A 154 -0.64 16.52 15.60
C MET A 154 -0.42 17.81 14.81
N LYS A 155 -1.13 18.90 15.15
CA LYS A 155 -0.84 20.24 14.62
C LYS A 155 0.60 20.67 14.90
N ASP A 156 1.02 20.57 16.16
CA ASP A 156 2.36 21.00 16.58
C ASP A 156 3.44 20.14 15.96
N MET A 157 3.23 18.81 15.90
CA MET A 157 4.15 17.89 15.23
C MET A 157 4.27 18.23 13.74
N ARG A 158 3.14 18.42 13.05
CA ARG A 158 3.12 18.80 11.63
C ARG A 158 3.88 20.10 11.37
N GLN A 159 3.59 21.15 12.13
CA GLN A 159 4.25 22.45 11.99
C GLN A 159 5.76 22.35 12.24
N MET A 160 6.18 21.58 13.24
CA MET A 160 7.60 21.39 13.55
C MET A 160 8.35 20.62 12.45
N MET A 161 7.64 19.77 11.71
CA MET A 161 8.22 18.94 10.64
C MET A 161 8.13 19.57 9.25
N GLY A 162 7.35 20.64 9.07
CA GLY A 162 7.09 21.25 7.76
C GLY A 162 8.35 21.61 6.97
N ASP A 163 9.33 22.24 7.61
CA ASP A 163 10.61 22.60 6.97
C ASP A 163 11.39 21.35 6.51
N LEU A 164 11.36 20.28 7.33
CA LEU A 164 12.02 19.01 7.03
C LEU A 164 11.30 18.23 5.92
N ALA A 165 9.99 18.42 5.81
CA ALA A 165 9.17 17.87 4.75
C ALA A 165 9.45 18.51 3.39
N GLY A 166 9.87 19.79 3.36
CA GLY A 166 10.29 20.45 2.12
C GLY A 166 9.15 20.72 1.15
N GLY A 167 7.93 20.93 1.66
CA GLY A 167 6.72 21.14 0.87
C GLY A 167 6.00 19.86 0.41
N ASP A 168 6.54 18.69 0.75
CA ASP A 168 5.88 17.41 0.54
C ASP A 168 4.88 17.14 1.68
N ALA A 169 3.59 17.22 1.36
CA ALA A 169 2.50 17.08 2.33
C ALA A 169 2.42 15.69 2.97
N GLN A 170 2.77 14.65 2.22
CA GLN A 170 2.76 13.28 2.74
C GLN A 170 3.91 13.08 3.70
N LYS A 171 5.10 13.48 3.28
CA LYS A 171 6.29 13.44 4.13
C LYS A 171 6.06 14.26 5.40
N GLU A 172 5.36 15.39 5.32
CA GLU A 172 4.97 16.20 6.49
C GLU A 172 4.12 15.41 7.49
N ILE A 173 3.11 14.67 7.02
CA ILE A 173 2.26 13.82 7.86
C ILE A 173 3.06 12.67 8.48
N GLU A 174 3.92 12.01 7.73
CA GLU A 174 4.72 10.89 8.22
C GLU A 174 5.75 11.31 9.26
N LEU A 175 6.38 12.47 9.05
CA LEU A 175 7.26 13.06 10.04
C LEU A 175 6.48 13.48 11.28
N ALA A 176 5.25 13.98 11.13
CA ALA A 176 4.38 14.31 12.26
C ALA A 176 4.00 13.05 13.08
N LEU A 177 3.63 11.95 12.42
CA LEU A 177 3.36 10.67 13.06
C LEU A 177 4.61 10.09 13.73
N ALA A 178 5.76 10.20 13.08
CA ALA A 178 7.03 9.79 13.67
C ALA A 178 7.39 10.64 14.90
N ALA A 179 7.16 11.95 14.83
CA ALA A 179 7.41 12.88 15.94
C ALA A 179 6.45 12.63 17.10
N TYR A 180 5.21 12.22 16.83
CA TYR A 180 4.25 11.81 17.85
C TYR A 180 4.75 10.58 18.63
N ASN A 181 5.22 9.54 17.93
CA ASN A 181 5.63 8.29 18.54
C ASN A 181 7.05 8.33 19.14
N ALA A 182 8.04 8.83 18.39
CA ALA A 182 9.45 8.86 18.81
C ALA A 182 9.86 10.13 19.56
N GLY A 183 8.99 11.15 19.56
CA GLY A 183 9.32 12.50 19.97
C GLY A 183 9.94 13.32 18.82
N PRO A 184 9.62 14.62 18.72
CA PRO A 184 10.10 15.47 17.62
C PRO A 184 11.62 15.65 17.61
N GLY A 185 12.28 15.64 18.78
CA GLY A 185 13.73 15.75 18.87
C GLY A 185 14.47 14.63 18.14
N ALA A 186 13.94 13.40 18.17
CA ALA A 186 14.52 12.28 17.44
C ALA A 186 14.38 12.48 15.92
N VAL A 187 13.20 12.88 15.45
CA VAL A 187 12.96 13.12 14.01
C VAL A 187 13.88 14.22 13.48
N LEU A 188 14.03 15.32 14.23
CA LEU A 188 14.93 16.43 13.88
C LEU A 188 16.40 16.00 13.88
N GLN A 189 16.82 15.20 14.87
CA GLN A 189 18.19 14.69 14.96
C GLN A 189 18.56 13.80 13.76
N PHE A 190 17.63 12.96 13.31
CA PHE A 190 17.85 12.05 12.18
C PHE A 190 17.55 12.69 10.82
N GLY A 191 16.94 13.87 10.78
CA GLY A 191 16.52 14.52 9.54
C GLY A 191 15.46 13.72 8.77
N GLY A 192 14.66 12.91 9.48
CA GLY A 192 13.69 11.99 8.90
C GLY A 192 13.11 11.05 9.95
N ILE A 193 12.34 10.05 9.51
CA ILE A 193 11.84 8.99 10.40
C ILE A 193 13.06 8.28 11.03
N PRO A 194 13.21 8.27 12.36
CA PRO A 194 14.36 7.66 13.01
C PRO A 194 14.39 6.14 12.73
N PRO A 195 15.57 5.49 12.78
CA PRO A 195 15.72 4.05 12.58
C PRO A 195 15.26 3.24 13.80
N TYR A 196 14.11 3.63 14.38
CA TYR A 196 13.44 2.93 15.46
C TYR A 196 12.39 2.01 14.84
N PRO A 197 12.53 0.67 14.98
CA PRO A 197 11.59 -0.26 14.36
C PRO A 197 10.14 0.00 14.77
N GLU A 198 9.91 0.39 16.03
CA GLU A 198 8.59 0.76 16.52
C GLU A 198 8.00 1.94 15.73
N THR A 199 8.73 3.04 15.59
CA THR A 199 8.28 4.25 14.90
C THR A 199 8.08 4.02 13.41
N GLN A 200 8.99 3.30 12.75
CA GLN A 200 8.82 2.95 11.34
C GLN A 200 7.57 2.11 11.13
N ASN A 201 7.34 1.11 11.99
CA ASN A 201 6.13 0.29 11.93
C ASN A 201 4.87 1.08 12.30
N TYR A 202 4.96 2.04 13.21
CA TYR A 202 3.86 2.91 13.60
C TYR A 202 3.37 3.77 12.44
N VAL A 203 4.27 4.51 11.79
CA VAL A 203 3.97 5.34 10.61
C VAL A 203 3.39 4.46 9.51
N LYS A 204 4.08 3.37 9.17
CA LYS A 204 3.65 2.38 8.18
C LYS A 204 2.25 1.82 8.47
N LYS A 205 1.99 1.40 9.71
CA LYS A 205 0.68 0.86 10.10
C LYS A 205 -0.43 1.89 9.92
N ILE A 206 -0.21 3.14 10.32
CA ILE A 206 -1.21 4.20 10.25
C ILE A 206 -1.50 4.59 8.81
N MET A 207 -0.45 4.81 8.01
CA MET A 207 -0.60 5.16 6.60
C MET A 207 -1.40 4.08 5.85
N GLY A 208 -1.03 2.81 6.00
CA GLY A 208 -1.77 1.71 5.37
C GLY A 208 -3.19 1.50 5.92
N THR A 209 -3.38 1.58 7.24
CA THR A 209 -4.71 1.40 7.86
C THR A 209 -5.66 2.54 7.49
N SER A 210 -5.16 3.77 7.36
CA SER A 210 -5.98 4.91 6.95
C SER A 210 -6.55 4.73 5.55
N GLN A 211 -5.77 4.18 4.63
CA GLN A 211 -6.19 3.90 3.25
C GLN A 211 -7.18 2.73 3.19
N MET A 212 -6.96 1.67 3.97
CA MET A 212 -7.75 0.44 3.89
C MET A 212 -9.02 0.44 4.75
N SER A 213 -9.00 1.12 5.89
CA SER A 213 -10.03 0.97 6.93
C SER A 213 -10.77 2.26 7.25
N TYR A 214 -10.19 3.43 6.98
CA TYR A 214 -10.76 4.72 7.38
C TYR A 214 -11.01 5.72 6.25
N SER A 215 -10.66 5.37 5.01
CA SER A 215 -10.92 6.20 3.83
C SER A 215 -12.42 6.17 3.47
N LYS A 216 -13.01 7.34 3.17
CA LYS A 216 -14.24 7.43 2.37
C LYS A 216 -13.89 6.87 0.98
N GLY A 217 -14.61 5.87 0.48
CA GLY A 217 -14.25 5.26 -0.82
C GLY A 217 -14.86 3.89 -1.18
N CYS A 218 -15.68 3.27 -0.31
CA CYS A 218 -16.58 2.17 -0.72
C CYS A 218 -18.05 2.63 -0.83
N SER A 219 -18.24 3.91 -1.18
CA SER A 219 -19.50 4.51 -1.62
C SER A 219 -19.21 5.40 -2.84
N GLN A 220 -19.69 4.98 -4.00
CA GLN A 220 -19.64 5.66 -5.29
C GLN A 220 -20.20 7.09 -5.18
N VAL A 221 -19.35 8.13 -5.27
CA VAL A 221 -19.82 9.48 -5.57
C VAL A 221 -19.73 9.63 -7.09
N GLY A 222 -20.88 9.62 -7.75
CA GLY A 222 -20.99 9.60 -9.22
C GLY A 222 -20.09 10.64 -9.89
N THR A 223 -19.10 10.15 -10.63
CA THR A 223 -18.24 10.95 -11.48
C THR A 223 -18.69 10.79 -12.93
N LYS A 224 -18.18 11.67 -13.79
CA LYS A 224 -18.67 11.82 -15.17
C LYS A 224 -18.28 10.60 -15.99
N ALA A 225 -19.20 9.65 -16.14
CA ALA A 225 -19.06 8.52 -17.04
C ALA A 225 -18.65 9.01 -18.44
N TRP A 226 -17.64 8.36 -19.03
CA TRP A 226 -17.37 8.51 -20.46
C TRP A 226 -18.62 8.06 -21.22
N ASP A 227 -19.17 8.94 -22.05
CA ASP A 227 -20.41 8.74 -22.83
C ASP A 227 -20.14 8.46 -24.31
N GLY A 228 -18.87 8.37 -24.70
CA GLY A 228 -18.44 8.04 -26.05
C GLY A 228 -18.25 6.53 -26.28
N ASP A 229 -17.84 6.16 -27.50
CA ASP A 229 -17.52 4.77 -27.82
C ASP A 229 -16.33 4.28 -26.97
N LEU A 230 -16.45 3.08 -26.42
CA LEU A 230 -15.38 2.39 -25.69
C LEU A 230 -14.47 1.58 -26.63
N GLY A 231 -14.82 1.50 -27.91
CA GLY A 231 -14.14 0.67 -28.90
C GLY A 231 -14.47 -0.81 -28.73
N THR A 232 -13.97 -1.63 -29.65
CA THR A 232 -14.20 -3.07 -29.66
C THR A 232 -13.20 -3.84 -28.79
N GLY A 233 -13.57 -5.02 -28.31
CA GLY A 233 -12.68 -5.93 -27.57
C GLY A 233 -12.81 -5.81 -26.05
N GLU A 234 -12.63 -6.95 -25.39
CA GLU A 234 -12.61 -7.09 -23.93
C GLU A 234 -11.26 -6.64 -23.37
N TRP A 235 -11.27 -6.07 -22.18
CA TRP A 235 -10.04 -5.75 -21.45
C TRP A 235 -9.77 -6.79 -20.37
N THR A 236 -8.57 -6.75 -19.81
CA THR A 236 -8.23 -7.50 -18.60
C THR A 236 -8.00 -6.55 -17.45
N SER A 237 -8.17 -7.02 -16.22
CA SER A 237 -7.78 -6.25 -15.05
C SER A 237 -6.29 -5.89 -15.12
N PRO A 238 -5.93 -4.61 -14.97
CA PRO A 238 -4.54 -4.19 -14.97
C PRO A 238 -3.77 -4.66 -13.73
N CYS A 239 -4.48 -5.10 -12.69
CA CYS A 239 -3.93 -5.62 -11.44
C CYS A 239 -4.66 -6.94 -11.12
N PRO A 240 -4.27 -8.07 -11.75
CA PRO A 240 -5.00 -9.32 -11.65
C PRO A 240 -5.10 -9.83 -10.20
N GLY A 241 -6.34 -10.00 -9.71
CA GLY A 241 -6.60 -10.44 -8.34
C GLY A 241 -6.47 -9.34 -7.28
N CYS A 242 -6.21 -8.10 -7.69
CA CYS A 242 -6.26 -6.95 -6.80
C CYS A 242 -7.70 -6.58 -6.44
N VAL A 243 -7.85 -5.84 -5.35
CA VAL A 243 -9.12 -5.27 -4.90
C VAL A 243 -9.05 -3.77 -4.93
N LYS A 244 -10.18 -3.11 -5.21
CA LYS A 244 -10.28 -1.66 -5.10
C LYS A 244 -10.01 -1.21 -3.66
N THR A 245 -9.10 -0.27 -3.49
CA THR A 245 -8.77 0.35 -2.21
C THR A 245 -9.15 1.82 -2.17
N SER A 246 -9.21 2.50 -3.32
CA SER A 246 -9.75 3.85 -3.41
C SER A 246 -10.26 4.20 -4.81
N GLY A 247 -11.23 5.10 -4.91
CA GLY A 247 -11.90 5.47 -6.17
C GLY A 247 -11.60 6.89 -6.63
N TYR A 248 -12.09 7.21 -7.83
CA TYR A 248 -11.97 8.52 -8.45
C TYR A 248 -12.93 9.52 -7.81
N GLU A 249 -12.47 10.36 -6.89
CA GLU A 249 -13.39 11.19 -6.11
C GLU A 249 -12.76 12.47 -5.54
N ALA A 250 -13.65 13.42 -5.23
CA ALA A 250 -13.26 14.64 -4.52
C ALA A 250 -12.83 14.29 -3.09
N ARG A 251 -11.64 14.76 -2.74
CA ARG A 251 -10.99 14.58 -1.44
C ARG A 251 -10.89 15.94 -0.77
N THR A 252 -12.05 16.47 -0.38
CA THR A 252 -12.24 17.86 0.08
C THR A 252 -12.06 18.04 1.60
N ALA A 253 -11.57 17.03 2.32
CA ALA A 253 -11.29 17.20 3.74
C ALA A 253 -9.99 18.02 3.93
N ALA A 254 -10.09 19.15 4.63
CA ALA A 254 -8.92 19.92 5.04
C ALA A 254 -7.92 19.01 5.76
N GLY A 255 -6.69 18.93 5.25
CA GLY A 255 -5.64 18.09 5.82
C GLY A 255 -5.38 16.76 5.11
N GLN A 256 -6.15 16.37 4.08
CA GLN A 256 -5.78 15.27 3.18
C GLN A 256 -4.49 15.55 2.40
N ILE A 257 -3.60 14.56 2.17
CA ILE A 257 -2.48 14.68 1.20
C ILE A 257 -3.00 15.22 -0.13
N ASP A 258 -4.20 14.75 -0.50
CA ASP A 258 -4.88 15.17 -1.71
C ASP A 258 -5.43 16.59 -1.65
N ALA A 259 -5.70 17.17 -0.47
CA ALA A 259 -6.05 18.59 -0.34
C ALA A 259 -4.89 19.52 -0.73
N VAL A 260 -3.64 19.03 -0.59
CA VAL A 260 -2.44 19.72 -1.09
C VAL A 260 -2.23 19.45 -2.59
N ASN A 261 -2.75 18.32 -3.09
CA ASN A 261 -2.79 17.97 -4.53
C ASN A 261 -4.05 18.46 -5.28
N GLY A 262 -4.80 19.43 -4.71
CA GLY A 262 -5.97 20.04 -5.37
C GLY A 262 -7.35 19.51 -4.95
N GLY A 263 -7.41 18.71 -3.88
CA GLY A 263 -8.63 18.21 -3.25
C GLY A 263 -9.35 17.10 -4.01
N PHE A 264 -8.64 16.31 -4.82
CA PHE A 264 -9.25 15.30 -5.68
C PHE A 264 -8.28 14.15 -5.99
N HIS A 265 -8.78 12.92 -5.95
CA HIS A 265 -8.05 11.72 -6.36
C HIS A 265 -8.36 11.38 -7.81
N TRP A 266 -7.37 11.58 -8.68
CA TRP A 266 -7.53 11.57 -10.14
C TRP A 266 -7.35 10.19 -10.78
N GLY A 267 -7.63 9.11 -10.04
CA GLY A 267 -7.52 7.74 -10.55
C GLY A 267 -8.27 6.71 -9.71
N LEU A 268 -7.94 5.45 -9.94
CA LEU A 268 -8.43 4.29 -9.21
C LEU A 268 -7.24 3.59 -8.56
N ASP A 269 -7.37 3.24 -7.28
CA ASP A 269 -6.36 2.47 -6.57
C ASP A 269 -6.80 1.01 -6.46
N LEU A 270 -5.94 0.10 -6.91
CA LEU A 270 -6.12 -1.35 -6.84
C LEU A 270 -4.95 -1.95 -6.07
N ALA A 271 -5.21 -2.78 -5.06
CA ALA A 271 -4.15 -3.40 -4.28
C ALA A 271 -4.22 -4.92 -4.25
N THR A 272 -3.07 -5.59 -4.30
CA THR A 272 -2.99 -7.02 -3.96
C THR A 272 -3.38 -7.23 -2.50
N PRO A 273 -4.40 -8.07 -2.22
CA PRO A 273 -4.83 -8.34 -0.86
C PRO A 273 -3.67 -8.83 0.02
N GLY A 274 -3.35 -8.06 1.05
CA GLY A 274 -2.33 -8.43 2.04
C GLY A 274 -0.88 -8.21 1.59
N ALA A 275 -0.62 -7.60 0.44
CA ALA A 275 0.75 -7.23 0.03
C ALA A 275 1.41 -6.28 1.02
N GLY A 276 0.62 -5.41 1.67
CA GLY A 276 1.10 -4.50 2.69
C GLY A 276 2.05 -3.49 2.08
N TYR A 277 3.35 -3.75 2.16
CA TYR A 277 4.41 -2.90 1.58
C TYR A 277 5.46 -3.73 0.83
N SER A 278 5.19 -5.02 0.65
CA SER A 278 5.98 -5.90 -0.20
C SER A 278 5.49 -5.75 -1.64
N PRO A 279 6.34 -6.03 -2.64
CA PRO A 279 5.90 -6.06 -4.03
C PRO A 279 4.66 -6.95 -4.19
N GLY A 280 3.68 -6.47 -4.97
CA GLY A 280 2.41 -7.13 -5.19
C GLY A 280 2.43 -8.01 -6.44
N VAL A 281 1.31 -8.08 -7.15
CA VAL A 281 1.21 -8.84 -8.40
C VAL A 281 1.86 -8.12 -9.58
N GLU A 282 1.99 -8.83 -10.69
CA GLU A 282 2.31 -8.24 -11.98
C GLU A 282 1.19 -7.28 -12.41
N ILE A 283 1.57 -6.04 -12.72
CA ILE A 283 0.70 -5.09 -13.40
C ILE A 283 0.77 -5.36 -14.89
N VAL A 284 -0.38 -5.53 -15.52
CA VAL A 284 -0.48 -5.94 -16.93
C VAL A 284 -1.23 -4.91 -17.76
N ALA A 285 -0.95 -4.89 -19.05
CA ALA A 285 -1.66 -4.04 -19.99
C ALA A 285 -3.13 -4.48 -20.11
N PRO A 286 -4.11 -3.64 -19.74
CA PRO A 286 -5.53 -4.00 -19.79
C PRO A 286 -6.03 -4.18 -21.23
N THR A 287 -5.34 -3.57 -22.19
CA THR A 287 -5.62 -3.61 -23.62
C THR A 287 -4.30 -3.49 -24.38
N LYS A 288 -4.34 -3.43 -25.72
CA LYS A 288 -3.14 -3.15 -26.50
C LYS A 288 -2.69 -1.71 -26.29
N LEU A 289 -1.46 -1.52 -25.82
CA LEU A 289 -0.91 -0.24 -25.41
C LEU A 289 0.37 0.10 -26.17
N ARG A 290 0.59 1.39 -26.43
CA ARG A 290 1.88 1.94 -26.86
C ARG A 290 2.42 2.81 -25.73
N VAL A 291 3.53 2.38 -25.14
CA VAL A 291 4.21 3.08 -24.06
C VAL A 291 4.89 4.33 -24.61
N VAL A 292 4.71 5.46 -23.94
CA VAL A 292 5.19 6.77 -24.41
C VAL A 292 6.15 7.45 -23.46
N GLU A 293 6.03 7.18 -22.15
CA GLU A 293 6.88 7.83 -21.15
C GLU A 293 6.98 6.98 -19.89
N TYR A 294 8.12 7.12 -19.21
CA TYR A 294 8.30 6.70 -17.83
C TYR A 294 8.52 7.95 -16.97
N GLU A 295 7.58 8.23 -16.07
CA GLU A 295 7.63 9.33 -15.14
C GLU A 295 8.32 8.86 -13.85
N THR A 296 9.45 9.49 -13.52
CA THR A 296 10.36 8.99 -12.47
C THR A 296 9.95 9.37 -11.05
N VAL A 297 9.20 10.45 -10.84
CA VAL A 297 8.84 10.98 -9.52
C VAL A 297 7.83 10.09 -8.83
N SER A 298 6.78 9.67 -9.53
CA SER A 298 5.71 8.82 -9.02
C SER A 298 5.86 7.36 -9.47
N GLY A 299 6.85 7.09 -10.34
CA GLY A 299 7.16 5.75 -10.85
C GLY A 299 6.03 5.26 -11.74
N CYS A 300 5.69 6.06 -12.76
CA CYS A 300 4.53 5.79 -13.61
C CYS A 300 4.93 5.43 -15.03
N ILE A 301 4.30 4.38 -15.57
CA ILE A 301 4.32 4.08 -17.00
C ILE A 301 3.11 4.71 -17.67
N LEU A 302 3.37 5.48 -18.72
CA LEU A 302 2.35 6.17 -19.48
C LEU A 302 2.23 5.54 -20.86
N ALA A 303 0.99 5.29 -21.28
CA ALA A 303 0.73 4.65 -22.55
C ALA A 303 -0.59 5.10 -23.15
N TYR A 304 -0.69 5.03 -24.49
CA TYR A 304 -1.97 5.15 -25.17
C TYR A 304 -2.45 3.78 -25.61
N GLN A 305 -3.77 3.56 -25.57
CA GLN A 305 -4.40 2.47 -26.29
C GLN A 305 -4.07 2.58 -27.78
N VAL A 306 -3.66 1.47 -28.38
CA VAL A 306 -3.33 1.42 -29.82
C VAL A 306 -4.59 1.41 -30.67
N ASP A 307 -5.59 0.65 -30.24
CA ASP A 307 -6.86 0.58 -30.94
C ASP A 307 -7.77 1.76 -30.55
N PRO A 308 -8.68 2.19 -31.44
CA PRO A 308 -9.68 3.18 -31.09
C PRO A 308 -10.45 2.81 -29.80
N PRO A 309 -10.78 3.81 -28.96
CA PRO A 309 -10.68 5.24 -29.25
C PRO A 309 -9.35 5.88 -28.85
N GLU A 310 -8.29 5.12 -28.53
CA GLU A 310 -6.97 5.66 -28.14
C GLU A 310 -6.95 6.37 -26.76
N PHE A 311 -7.57 5.76 -25.73
CA PHE A 311 -7.48 6.26 -24.36
C PHE A 311 -6.02 6.38 -23.88
N GLY A 312 -5.73 7.43 -23.11
CA GLY A 312 -4.48 7.53 -22.35
C GLY A 312 -4.58 6.77 -21.04
N PHE A 313 -3.48 6.14 -20.62
CA PHE A 313 -3.35 5.42 -19.36
C PHE A 313 -2.08 5.85 -18.62
N MET A 314 -2.17 5.85 -17.30
CA MET A 314 -1.02 5.99 -16.43
C MET A 314 -1.06 4.90 -15.34
N PHE A 315 0.04 4.16 -15.18
CA PHE A 315 0.20 3.07 -14.21
C PHE A 315 1.30 3.44 -13.23
N CYS A 316 0.94 3.84 -12.01
CA CYS A 316 1.83 4.46 -11.05
C CYS A 316 2.20 3.54 -9.87
N HIS A 317 3.19 4.02 -9.10
CA HIS A 317 3.69 3.40 -7.87
C HIS A 317 4.32 2.02 -8.06
N LEU A 318 4.77 1.71 -9.28
CA LEU A 318 5.37 0.42 -9.59
C LEU A 318 6.62 0.15 -8.72
N HIS A 319 6.73 -1.08 -8.21
CA HIS A 319 7.92 -1.56 -7.53
C HIS A 319 9.10 -1.69 -8.49
N GLU A 320 8.80 -2.26 -9.65
CA GLU A 320 9.69 -2.47 -10.77
C GLU A 320 8.89 -2.26 -12.05
N HIS A 321 9.50 -1.76 -13.12
CA HIS A 321 8.86 -1.63 -14.42
C HIS A 321 9.68 -2.37 -15.48
N TYR A 322 8.98 -2.97 -16.44
CA TYR A 322 9.56 -3.69 -17.58
C TYR A 322 9.18 -3.04 -18.92
N ALA A 323 8.16 -2.18 -18.89
CA ALA A 323 7.75 -1.36 -20.01
C ALA A 323 8.68 -0.14 -20.18
N GLU A 324 9.03 0.16 -21.44
CA GLU A 324 9.89 1.28 -21.83
C GLU A 324 9.24 2.08 -22.96
N PRO A 325 9.48 3.41 -23.05
CA PRO A 325 8.98 4.24 -24.13
C PRO A 325 9.27 3.65 -25.52
N GLY A 326 8.24 3.59 -26.36
CA GLY A 326 8.30 3.00 -27.70
C GLY A 326 7.89 1.53 -27.77
N MET A 327 7.75 0.83 -26.64
CA MET A 327 7.19 -0.53 -26.62
C MET A 327 5.70 -0.53 -27.00
N VAL A 328 5.29 -1.56 -27.72
CA VAL A 328 3.88 -1.91 -27.90
C VAL A 328 3.62 -3.18 -27.11
N LEU A 329 2.69 -3.09 -26.16
CA LEU A 329 2.27 -4.17 -25.29
C LEU A 329 0.93 -4.72 -25.78
N GLU A 330 0.81 -6.03 -25.87
CA GLU A 330 -0.47 -6.69 -26.07
C GLU A 330 -1.24 -6.78 -24.75
N ARG A 331 -2.56 -7.01 -24.84
CA ARG A 331 -3.40 -7.23 -23.65
C ARG A 331 -2.84 -8.38 -22.80
N GLY A 332 -2.55 -8.11 -21.54
CA GLY A 332 -2.00 -9.08 -20.58
C GLY A 332 -0.47 -9.08 -20.50
N ASP A 333 0.23 -8.36 -21.36
CA ASP A 333 1.68 -8.20 -21.24
C ASP A 333 2.02 -7.42 -19.97
N VAL A 334 3.10 -7.83 -19.31
CA VAL A 334 3.53 -7.26 -18.04
C VAL A 334 4.12 -5.86 -18.26
N ILE A 335 3.58 -4.89 -17.55
CA ILE A 335 4.08 -3.51 -17.47
C ILE A 335 5.15 -3.40 -16.37
N GLY A 336 4.90 -4.03 -15.22
CA GLY A 336 5.76 -3.96 -14.05
C GLY A 336 5.21 -4.78 -12.89
N ILE A 337 5.74 -4.53 -11.70
CA ILE A 337 5.27 -5.12 -10.44
C ILE A 337 4.58 -4.03 -9.63
N GLU A 338 3.42 -4.36 -9.08
CA GLU A 338 2.70 -3.51 -8.15
C GLU A 338 3.60 -3.15 -6.96
N GLY A 339 3.61 -1.88 -6.58
CA GLY A 339 4.48 -1.41 -5.50
C GLY A 339 3.89 -0.26 -4.73
N GLY A 340 4.78 0.45 -4.05
CA GLY A 340 4.51 1.72 -3.42
C GLY A 340 5.68 2.67 -3.60
N THR A 341 6.43 2.56 -4.70
CA THR A 341 7.79 3.14 -4.82
C THR A 341 7.95 4.07 -6.02
N GLY A 342 7.20 5.17 -6.05
CA GLY A 342 7.67 6.40 -6.72
C GLY A 342 8.85 7.02 -5.96
N TYR A 343 9.66 7.87 -6.59
CA TYR A 343 10.74 8.63 -5.93
C TYR A 343 10.24 9.53 -4.78
N SER A 344 8.98 10.02 -4.84
CA SER A 344 8.30 10.66 -3.69
C SER A 344 7.78 9.67 -2.65
N ALA A 345 7.66 8.39 -3.01
CA ALA A 345 6.91 7.38 -2.26
C ALA A 345 7.76 6.23 -1.69
N LYS A 346 9.11 6.25 -1.77
CA LYS A 346 9.95 5.15 -1.26
C LYS A 346 9.57 4.73 0.17
N ASN A 347 8.78 3.66 0.29
CA ASN A 347 8.22 3.04 1.50
C ASN A 347 7.04 3.73 2.19
N TYR A 348 6.29 4.58 1.49
CA TYR A 348 5.33 5.49 2.11
C TYR A 348 3.86 5.10 1.89
N PHE A 349 3.54 4.56 0.72
CA PHE A 349 2.23 3.96 0.49
C PHE A 349 2.26 2.44 0.65
N ALA A 350 1.14 1.88 1.14
CA ALA A 350 0.91 0.46 1.00
C ALA A 350 0.96 0.10 -0.49
N THR A 351 1.40 -1.11 -0.81
CA THR A 351 1.46 -1.63 -2.17
C THR A 351 0.09 -1.52 -2.83
N HIS A 352 0.02 -0.72 -3.90
CA HIS A 352 -1.15 -0.54 -4.75
C HIS A 352 -0.72 -0.06 -6.14
N LEU A 353 -1.50 -0.43 -7.15
CA LEU A 353 -1.53 0.25 -8.44
C LEU A 353 -2.43 1.47 -8.33
N HIS A 354 -1.88 2.65 -8.57
CA HIS A 354 -2.68 3.82 -8.93
C HIS A 354 -2.79 3.89 -10.45
N ILE A 355 -4.02 3.77 -10.98
CA ILE A 355 -4.29 3.86 -12.42
C ILE A 355 -5.11 5.12 -12.73
N GLU A 356 -4.62 5.95 -13.66
CA GLU A 356 -5.39 7.04 -14.24
C GLU A 356 -5.75 6.73 -15.70
N MET A 357 -6.88 7.28 -16.17
CA MET A 357 -7.31 7.22 -17.55
C MET A 357 -7.58 8.61 -18.12
N PHE A 358 -7.33 8.81 -19.41
CA PHE A 358 -7.49 10.08 -20.10
C PHE A 358 -8.25 9.92 -21.42
N LYS A 359 -9.04 10.94 -21.76
CA LYS A 359 -9.81 11.01 -23.00
C LYS A 359 -8.93 10.82 -24.24
N PRO A 360 -9.49 10.23 -25.31
CA PRO A 360 -8.88 10.25 -26.64
C PRO A 360 -8.36 11.62 -27.03
N GLY A 361 -7.12 11.67 -27.54
CA GLY A 361 -6.48 12.91 -27.99
C GLY A 361 -6.02 13.86 -26.88
N HIS A 362 -6.22 13.53 -25.60
CA HIS A 362 -5.58 14.27 -24.51
C HIS A 362 -4.10 13.90 -24.44
N LYS A 363 -3.23 14.91 -24.38
CA LYS A 363 -1.78 14.68 -24.37
C LYS A 363 -1.30 14.33 -22.97
N ILE A 364 -0.67 13.16 -22.85
CA ILE A 364 -0.10 12.64 -21.60
C ILE A 364 1.46 12.63 -21.65
N GLU A 365 2.13 13.10 -22.71
CA GLU A 365 3.61 13.16 -22.72
C GLU A 365 4.17 14.52 -22.28
N ASN A 366 5.31 14.51 -21.58
CA ASN A 366 6.07 15.66 -21.08
C ASN A 366 5.18 16.66 -20.33
N TYR A 367 4.16 16.13 -19.67
CA TYR A 367 3.04 16.91 -19.21
C TYR A 367 3.24 17.32 -17.75
N ASN A 368 2.91 18.57 -17.43
CA ASN A 368 2.87 19.03 -16.05
C ASN A 368 1.46 18.81 -15.51
N TRP A 369 1.18 17.57 -15.07
CA TRP A 369 -0.12 17.05 -14.60
C TRP A 369 -0.77 17.86 -13.50
N TRP A 370 0.01 18.67 -12.80
CA TRP A 370 -0.47 19.59 -11.78
C TRP A 370 -1.30 20.74 -12.37
N SER A 371 -1.24 21.00 -13.68
CA SER A 371 -1.79 22.21 -14.29
C SER A 371 -3.00 22.03 -15.22
N ASP A 372 -3.20 20.84 -15.80
CA ASP A 372 -4.39 20.57 -16.62
C ASP A 372 -4.85 19.11 -16.38
N ARG A 373 -6.08 18.97 -15.90
CA ARG A 373 -6.75 17.69 -15.60
C ARG A 373 -8.02 17.53 -16.44
N SER A 374 -8.22 18.39 -17.45
CA SER A 374 -9.47 18.46 -18.22
C SER A 374 -9.77 17.20 -19.06
N GLY A 375 -8.73 16.44 -19.37
CA GLY A 375 -8.81 15.19 -20.11
C GLY A 375 -8.92 13.94 -19.24
N ASN A 376 -8.74 14.04 -17.93
CA ASN A 376 -8.76 12.88 -17.06
C ASN A 376 -10.20 12.31 -16.90
N LEU A 377 -10.31 11.00 -16.75
CA LEU A 377 -11.53 10.20 -16.67
C LEU A 377 -11.51 9.30 -15.43
N ASP A 378 -12.69 9.00 -14.89
CA ASP A 378 -12.84 7.91 -13.91
C ASP A 378 -12.59 6.55 -14.61
N PRO A 379 -11.55 5.80 -14.20
CA PRO A 379 -11.25 4.50 -14.79
C PRO A 379 -12.28 3.44 -14.46
N GLU A 380 -12.91 3.50 -13.28
CA GLU A 380 -13.73 2.41 -12.73
C GLU A 380 -14.92 2.01 -13.62
N PRO A 381 -15.83 2.92 -14.03
CA PRO A 381 -16.96 2.54 -14.87
C PRO A 381 -16.53 1.97 -16.23
N ILE A 382 -15.43 2.49 -16.79
CA ILE A 382 -14.89 2.03 -18.07
C ILE A 382 -14.34 0.62 -17.93
N LEU A 383 -13.55 0.37 -16.88
CA LEU A 383 -12.98 -0.95 -16.61
C LEU A 383 -14.07 -1.99 -16.32
N ILE A 384 -15.13 -1.65 -15.57
CA ILE A 384 -16.28 -2.53 -15.35
C ILE A 384 -16.99 -2.87 -16.67
N GLU A 385 -17.30 -1.86 -17.50
CA GLU A 385 -17.98 -2.08 -18.78
C GLU A 385 -17.14 -2.94 -19.75
N LYS A 386 -15.81 -2.84 -19.65
CA LYS A 386 -14.85 -3.63 -20.43
C LYS A 386 -14.53 -5.01 -19.84
N GLY A 387 -15.11 -5.37 -18.69
CA GLY A 387 -14.89 -6.66 -18.01
C GLY A 387 -13.53 -6.80 -17.31
N ALA A 388 -12.91 -5.68 -16.96
CA ALA A 388 -11.59 -5.58 -16.35
C ALA A 388 -11.61 -5.32 -14.82
N LEU A 389 -12.79 -5.26 -14.19
CA LEU A 389 -12.97 -5.12 -12.74
C LEU A 389 -14.11 -5.98 -12.21
#